data_AF-A0A5J4PF90-F1
#
_entry.id   AF-A0A5J4PF90-F1
#
_cell.length_a   1.000
_cell.length_b   1.000
_cell.length_c   1.000
_cell.angle_alpha   90.00
_cell.angle_beta   90.00
_cell.angle_gamma   90.00
#
_symmetry.space_group_name_H-M   'P 1'
#
loop_
_entity.id
_entity.type
_entity.pdbx_description
1 polymer ?
#
loop_
_entity_poly.entity_id
_entity_poly.type
_entity_poly.pdbx_seq_one_letter_code
_entity_poly.pdbx_strand_id
1 'polypeptide(L)'
;MKNSKTKESGKQCSFCGRYDNETELMITGLNGNICNSCVEQAYEITQEHLKTLDAGNGAKFQAINLKELPKPIEIKKFLDQYIIGQDNAKRFLAVSV
;
A
#
# COMPACT_ATOMS: atom_id res chain seq x y z
N MET A 1 11.83 28.36 -45.28
CA MET A 1 10.54 28.65 -44.62
C MET A 1 10.75 28.69 -43.11
N LYS A 2 10.16 29.69 -42.46
CA LYS A 2 10.21 29.94 -41.00
C LYS A 2 9.26 28.99 -40.25
N ASN A 3 9.57 28.80 -38.96
CA ASN A 3 8.75 28.39 -37.81
C ASN A 3 9.25 27.09 -37.14
N SER A 4 9.39 26.99 -35.83
CA SER A 4 9.09 27.94 -34.75
C SER A 4 9.83 27.48 -33.50
N LYS A 5 10.20 28.47 -32.70
CA LYS A 5 10.73 28.31 -31.33
C LYS A 5 9.72 27.56 -30.45
N THR A 6 10.21 26.58 -29.70
CA THR A 6 9.84 26.41 -28.28
C THR A 6 11.04 25.81 -27.57
N LYS A 7 11.64 26.59 -26.66
CA LYS A 7 12.64 26.11 -25.71
C LYS A 7 12.00 24.98 -24.90
N GLU A 8 12.48 23.75 -25.04
CA GLU A 8 12.25 22.69 -24.05
C GLU A 8 13.10 23.01 -22.81
N SER A 9 12.61 23.90 -21.95
CA SER A 9 13.22 24.26 -20.67
C SER A 9 12.32 23.82 -19.51
N GLY A 10 11.82 22.59 -19.59
CA GLY A 10 11.03 21.94 -18.56
C GLY A 10 11.87 20.89 -17.82
N LYS A 11 11.56 20.62 -16.56
CA LYS A 11 12.13 19.48 -15.85
C LYS A 11 11.67 18.20 -16.53
N GLN A 12 12.57 17.22 -16.65
CA GLN A 12 12.31 15.93 -17.27
C GLN A 12 12.23 14.84 -16.19
N CYS A 13 11.33 13.89 -16.37
CA CYS A 13 11.24 12.70 -15.53
C CYS A 13 12.48 11.83 -15.73
N SER A 14 13.16 11.49 -14.63
CA SER A 14 14.37 10.68 -14.64
C SER A 14 14.14 9.21 -15.01
N PHE A 15 12.88 8.76 -15.07
CA PHE A 15 12.52 7.36 -15.36
C PHE A 15 12.02 7.16 -16.79
N CYS A 16 11.10 7.98 -17.27
CA CYS A 16 10.49 7.83 -18.61
C CYS A 16 10.93 8.88 -19.62
N GLY A 17 11.66 9.93 -19.20
CA GLY A 17 12.13 10.97 -20.09
C GLY A 17 11.06 11.96 -20.56
N ARG A 18 9.81 11.90 -20.07
CA ARG A 18 8.79 12.91 -20.39
C ARG A 18 9.07 14.23 -19.70
N TYR A 19 8.70 15.32 -20.34
CA TYR A 19 8.79 16.65 -19.75
C TYR A 19 7.59 16.94 -18.85
N ASP A 20 7.75 17.89 -17.92
CA ASP A 20 6.72 18.34 -16.97
C ASP A 20 5.39 18.69 -17.67
N ASN A 21 5.43 19.31 -18.85
CA ASN A 21 4.25 19.66 -19.64
C ASN A 21 3.51 18.46 -20.29
N GLU A 22 4.13 17.28 -20.30
CA GLU A 22 3.55 16.04 -20.84
C GLU A 22 2.99 15.14 -19.73
N THR A 23 3.07 15.56 -18.47
CA THR A 23 2.66 14.79 -17.30
C THR A 23 1.67 15.57 -16.47
N GLU A 24 0.68 14.89 -15.91
CA GLU A 24 -0.35 15.54 -15.08
C GLU A 24 0.24 16.06 -13.75
N LEU A 25 1.23 15.33 -13.21
CA LEU A 25 1.93 15.70 -11.98
C LEU A 25 3.39 15.23 -12.04
N MET A 26 4.31 16.14 -11.70
CA MET A 26 5.73 15.84 -11.54
C MET A 26 6.21 16.20 -10.12
N ILE A 27 6.78 15.21 -9.45
CA ILE A 27 7.42 15.36 -8.14
C ILE A 27 8.90 15.70 -8.38
N THR A 28 9.33 16.89 -7.94
CA THR A 28 10.72 17.34 -8.01
C THR A 28 11.43 17.05 -6.69
N GLY A 29 12.55 16.34 -6.71
CA GLY A 29 13.49 16.18 -5.59
C GLY A 29 14.82 16.89 -5.84
N LEU A 30 15.71 16.89 -4.84
CA LEU A 30 17.05 17.48 -4.94
C LEU A 30 17.91 16.85 -6.06
N ASN A 31 17.77 15.53 -6.25
CA ASN A 31 18.63 14.74 -7.15
C ASN A 31 17.86 14.08 -8.32
N GLY A 32 16.60 14.44 -8.55
CA GLY A 32 15.81 13.83 -9.62
C GLY A 32 14.33 14.21 -9.61
N ASN A 33 13.64 13.95 -10.72
CA ASN A 33 12.21 14.21 -10.88
C ASN A 33 11.50 12.92 -11.30
N ILE A 34 10.30 12.69 -10.77
CA ILE A 34 9.46 11.53 -11.12
C ILE A 34 8.03 11.97 -11.42
N CYS A 35 7.43 11.45 -12.49
CA CYS A 35 6.04 11.74 -12.83
C CYS A 35 5.07 10.73 -12.20
N ASN A 36 3.78 11.09 -12.11
CA ASN A 36 2.71 10.24 -11.57
C ASN A 36 2.69 8.82 -12.15
N SER A 37 2.76 8.69 -13.48
CA SER A 37 2.75 7.37 -14.15
C SER A 37 3.93 6.49 -13.75
N CYS A 38 5.11 7.06 -13.52
CA CYS A 38 6.27 6.30 -13.06
C CYS A 38 6.16 5.91 -11.59
N VAL A 39 5.54 6.74 -10.75
CA VAL A 39 5.26 6.40 -9.34
C VAL A 39 4.31 5.20 -9.26
N GLU A 40 3.24 5.20 -10.05
CA GLU A 40 2.27 4.09 -10.08
C GLU A 40 2.93 2.77 -10.51
N GLN A 41 3.69 2.80 -11.61
CA GLN A 41 4.42 1.62 -12.09
C GLN A 41 5.46 1.13 -11.06
N ALA A 42 6.22 2.06 -10.45
CA ALA A 42 7.19 1.70 -9.42
C ALA A 42 6.51 1.08 -8.18
N TYR A 43 5.34 1.57 -7.81
CA TYR A 43 4.55 1.02 -6.72
C TYR A 43 4.07 -0.40 -7.03
N GLU A 44 3.55 -0.65 -8.23
CA GLU A 44 3.11 -1.98 -8.67
C GLU A 44 4.26 -3.00 -8.64
N ILE A 45 5.42 -2.64 -9.22
CA ILE A 45 6.62 -3.47 -9.21
C ILE A 45 7.05 -3.80 -7.78
N THR A 46 7.07 -2.80 -6.89
CA THR A 46 7.46 -3.00 -5.49
C THR A 46 6.51 -3.93 -4.76
N GLN A 47 5.21 -3.80 -4.99
CA GLN A 47 4.18 -4.65 -4.38
C GLN A 47 4.26 -6.09 -4.88
N GLU A 48 4.58 -6.31 -6.16
CA GLU A 48 4.81 -7.65 -6.72
C GLU A 48 6.06 -8.32 -6.12
N HIS A 49 7.15 -7.55 -5.98
CA HIS A 49 8.36 -8.03 -5.31
C HIS A 49 8.10 -8.39 -3.85
N LEU A 50 7.35 -7.56 -3.10
CA LEU A 50 6.97 -7.87 -1.72
C LEU A 50 6.13 -9.15 -1.62
N LYS A 51 5.14 -9.33 -2.50
CA LYS A 51 4.34 -10.57 -2.56
C LYS A 51 5.21 -11.81 -2.84
N THR A 52 6.25 -11.67 -3.64
CA THR A 52 7.17 -12.77 -3.98
C THR A 52 8.10 -13.11 -2.81
N LEU A 53 8.54 -12.11 -2.03
CA LEU A 53 9.34 -12.31 -0.81
C LEU A 53 8.51 -12.89 0.35
N ASP A 54 7.22 -12.55 0.43
CA ASP A 54 6.27 -13.07 1.43
C ASP A 54 5.93 -14.56 1.24
N ALA A 55 6.24 -15.16 0.09
CA ALA A 55 6.06 -16.59 -0.14
C ALA A 55 7.12 -17.45 0.61
N GLY A 56 8.19 -16.84 1.13
CA GLY A 56 9.32 -17.55 1.76
C GLY A 56 9.48 -17.35 3.27
N ASN A 57 8.87 -16.33 3.88
CA ASN A 57 8.99 -16.09 5.32
C ASN A 57 7.63 -15.72 5.91
N GLY A 58 7.17 -16.54 6.86
CA GLY A 58 5.92 -16.34 7.56
C GLY A 58 5.83 -15.02 8.32
N ALA A 59 4.59 -14.61 8.57
CA ALA A 59 4.16 -13.43 9.31
C ALA A 59 4.28 -12.09 8.58
N LYS A 60 3.37 -11.87 7.63
CA LYS A 60 2.82 -10.53 7.43
C LYS A 60 2.24 -10.04 8.75
N PHE A 61 2.95 -9.15 9.43
CA PHE A 61 2.30 -8.19 10.33
C PHE A 61 1.58 -7.19 9.41
N GLN A 62 0.48 -7.63 8.79
CA GLN A 62 -0.47 -6.69 8.21
C GLN A 62 -0.81 -5.74 9.33
N ALA A 63 -0.67 -4.42 9.10
CA ALA A 63 -1.15 -3.42 10.04
C ALA A 63 -2.59 -3.80 10.37
N ILE A 64 -2.82 -4.33 11.57
CA ILE A 64 -4.08 -4.92 11.95
C ILE A 64 -5.10 -3.79 11.84
N ASN A 65 -6.00 -3.87 10.87
CA ASN A 65 -6.99 -2.83 10.68
C ASN A 65 -7.93 -2.88 11.89
N LEU A 66 -7.65 -2.06 12.89
CA LEU A 66 -8.40 -2.05 14.15
C LEU A 66 -9.91 -1.80 13.96
N LYS A 67 -10.32 -1.29 12.78
CA LYS A 67 -11.73 -1.11 12.43
C LYS A 67 -12.43 -2.41 12.04
N GLU A 68 -11.70 -3.42 11.60
CA GLU A 68 -12.24 -4.72 11.14
C GLU A 68 -12.15 -5.80 12.22
N LEU A 69 -11.48 -5.52 13.35
CA LEU A 69 -11.43 -6.43 14.48
C LEU A 69 -12.80 -6.51 15.17
N PRO A 70 -13.41 -7.70 15.27
CA PRO A 70 -14.66 -7.88 16.01
C PRO A 70 -14.44 -7.58 17.49
N LYS A 71 -15.46 -7.01 18.13
CA LYS A 71 -15.41 -6.72 19.58
C LYS A 71 -15.25 -8.04 20.34
N PRO A 72 -14.60 -8.05 21.53
CA PRO A 72 -14.50 -9.24 22.36
C PRO A 72 -15.85 -9.94 22.62
N ILE A 73 -16.94 -9.16 22.69
CA ILE A 73 -18.29 -9.70 22.89
C ILE A 73 -18.81 -10.47 21.66
N GLU A 74 -18.42 -10.06 20.46
CA GLU A 74 -18.76 -10.72 19.19
C GLU A 74 -17.95 -12.00 19.01
N ILE A 75 -16.66 -11.98 19.37
CA ILE A 75 -15.79 -13.17 19.41
C ILE A 75 -16.37 -14.20 20.38
N LYS A 76 -16.75 -13.78 21.60
CA LYS A 76 -17.35 -14.68 22.59
C LYS A 76 -18.68 -15.27 22.10
N LYS A 77 -19.52 -14.46 21.45
CA LYS A 77 -20.80 -14.92 20.87
C LYS A 77 -20.60 -15.92 19.74
N PHE A 78 -19.60 -15.73 18.89
CA PHE A 78 -19.22 -16.69 17.87
C PHE A 78 -18.77 -18.02 18.49
N LEU A 79 -17.90 -17.95 19.51
CA LEU A 79 -17.46 -19.16 20.24
C LEU A 79 -18.61 -19.87 20.96
N ASP A 80 -19.62 -19.14 21.45
CA ASP A 80 -20.82 -19.72 22.08
C ASP A 80 -21.63 -20.61 21.11
N GLN A 81 -21.49 -20.43 19.78
CA GLN A 81 -22.17 -21.29 18.78
C GLN A 81 -21.56 -22.68 18.67
N TYR A 82 -20.29 -22.84 19.06
CA TYR A 82 -19.52 -24.08 18.89
C TYR A 82 -19.06 -24.69 20.22
N ILE A 83 -18.90 -23.88 21.27
CA ILE A 83 -18.36 -24.28 22.57
C ILE A 83 -19.42 -24.05 23.65
N ILE A 84 -20.02 -25.15 24.12
CA ILE A 84 -21.00 -25.15 25.20
C ILE A 84 -20.28 -25.08 26.56
N GLY A 85 -20.67 -24.15 27.43
CA GLY A 85 -20.00 -23.91 28.72
C GLY A 85 -18.67 -23.17 28.57
N GLN A 86 -17.67 -23.45 29.43
CA GLN A 86 -16.32 -22.87 29.36
C GLN A 86 -16.27 -21.34 29.21
N ASP A 87 -17.10 -20.63 29.96
CA ASP A 87 -17.25 -19.18 29.85
C ASP A 87 -15.95 -18.41 30.15
N ASN A 88 -15.16 -18.89 31.10
CA ASN A 88 -13.87 -18.29 31.44
C ASN A 88 -12.89 -18.39 30.26
N ALA A 89 -12.77 -19.56 29.62
CA ALA A 89 -11.87 -19.74 28.49
C ALA A 89 -12.26 -18.86 27.30
N LYS A 90 -13.56 -18.81 26.96
CA LYS A 90 -14.07 -17.94 25.88
C LYS A 90 -13.82 -16.46 26.17
N ARG A 91 -13.92 -16.05 27.43
CA ARG A 91 -13.60 -14.68 27.85
C ARG A 91 -12.12 -14.35 27.65
N PHE A 92 -11.21 -15.25 28.06
CA PHE A 92 -9.77 -15.03 27.89
C PHE A 92 -9.38 -14.95 26.41
N LEU A 93 -9.90 -15.87 25.58
CA LEU A 93 -9.61 -15.87 24.14
C LEU A 93 -10.10 -14.60 23.44
N ALA A 94 -11.24 -14.06 23.86
CA ALA A 94 -11.82 -12.86 23.26
C ALA A 94 -11.05 -11.56 23.53
N VAL A 95 -10.17 -11.53 24.56
CA VAL A 95 -9.40 -10.34 24.95
C VAL A 95 -7.89 -10.47 24.73
N SER A 96 -7.41 -11.61 24.22
CA SER A 96 -5.98 -11.89 24.04
C SER A 96 -5.39 -11.33 22.73
N VAL A 97 -6.14 -10.47 22.04
CA VAL A 97 -5.83 -9.91 20.71
C VAL A 97 -5.18 -8.53 20.81
#